data_AF-A0A927IBB0-F1
#
_entry.id   AF-A0A927IBB0-F1
#
_cell.length_a   1.000
_cell.length_b   1.000
_cell.length_c   1.000
_cell.angle_alpha   90.00
_cell.angle_beta   90.00
_cell.angle_gamma   90.00
#
_symmetry.space_group_name_H-M   'P 1'
#
loop_
_entity.id
_entity.type
_entity.pdbx_description
1 polymer ?
#
loop_
_entity_poly.entity_id
_entity_poly.type
_entity_poly.pdbx_seq_one_letter_code
_entity_poly.pdbx_strand_id
1 'polypeptide(L)'
;MLERRTPAHDDLVDHLTRTTALPRGEAARVVLDVLAYFDETAEDYVRRRHRELQSAGLRNPAIFERIQAELPYRAVAPPELSLRQLRRIVYG
;
A
#
# COMPACT_ATOMS: atom_id res chain seq x y z
N MET A 1 24.37 -18.64 -6.90
CA MET A 1 25.01 -17.39 -6.42
C MET A 1 23.95 -16.58 -5.72
N LEU A 2 24.04 -16.44 -4.41
CA LEU A 2 23.18 -15.52 -3.65
C LEU A 2 23.68 -14.11 -3.97
N GLU A 3 22.95 -13.38 -4.81
CA GLU A 3 23.15 -11.95 -4.98
C GLU A 3 23.07 -11.32 -3.60
N ARG A 4 24.19 -10.73 -3.16
CA ARG A 4 24.20 -9.85 -2.00
C ARG A 4 23.30 -8.68 -2.35
N ARG A 5 22.02 -8.79 -1.96
CA ARG A 5 21.16 -7.63 -1.78
C ARG A 5 21.90 -6.69 -0.84
N THR A 6 22.49 -5.61 -1.36
CA THR A 6 22.60 -4.37 -0.59
C THR A 6 21.28 -4.21 0.14
N PRO A 7 21.22 -3.95 1.46
CA PRO A 7 19.96 -3.59 2.10
C PRO A 7 19.39 -2.46 1.25
N ALA A 8 18.25 -2.69 0.58
CA ALA A 8 17.92 -2.06 -0.71
C ALA A 8 17.75 -0.51 -0.67
N HIS A 9 18.04 0.12 0.47
CA HIS A 9 17.80 1.51 0.78
C HIS A 9 18.90 2.16 1.63
N ASP A 10 20.11 1.58 1.73
CA ASP A 10 21.21 2.17 2.55
C ASP A 10 21.53 3.63 2.16
N ASP A 11 21.56 3.95 0.87
CA ASP A 11 21.77 5.32 0.37
C ASP A 11 20.67 6.28 0.83
N LEU A 12 19.42 5.81 0.90
CA LEU A 12 18.28 6.57 1.39
C LEU A 12 18.36 6.77 2.91
N VAL A 13 18.77 5.73 3.64
CA VAL A 13 19.02 5.81 5.09
C VAL A 13 20.14 6.82 5.40
N ASP A 14 21.22 6.82 4.61
CA ASP A 14 22.31 7.79 4.70
C ASP A 14 21.87 9.20 4.36
N HIS A 15 20.98 9.36 3.38
CA HIS A 15 20.38 10.65 3.07
C HIS A 15 19.56 11.16 4.26
N LEU A 16 18.64 10.35 4.80
CA LEU A 16 17.78 10.72 5.92
C LEU A 16 18.58 11.05 7.20
N THR A 17 19.62 10.28 7.49
CA THR A 17 20.50 10.54 8.65
C THR A 17 21.25 11.88 8.51
N ARG A 18 21.51 12.33 7.27
CA ARG A 18 22.18 13.62 7.00
C ARG A 18 21.22 14.82 6.96
N THR A 19 19.98 14.62 6.53
CA THR A 19 19.01 15.70 6.33
C THR A 19 18.02 15.86 7.49
N THR A 20 18.01 14.92 8.43
CA THR A 20 17.15 14.92 9.62
C THR A 20 17.97 14.64 10.88
N ALA A 21 17.35 14.69 12.06
CA ALA A 21 17.97 14.30 13.32
C ALA A 21 17.80 12.79 13.65
N LEU A 22 17.30 11.98 12.71
CA LEU A 22 17.04 10.57 12.95
C LEU A 22 18.35 9.76 13.06
N PRO A 23 18.52 8.95 14.13
CA PRO A 23 19.57 7.96 14.18
C PRO A 23 19.41 6.92 13.04
N ARG A 24 20.52 6.36 12.54
CA ARG A 24 20.52 5.39 11.43
C ARG A 24 19.48 4.27 11.59
N GLY A 25 19.38 3.70 12.79
CA GLY A 25 18.42 2.62 13.07
C GLY A 25 16.96 3.04 12.93
N GLU A 26 16.63 4.26 13.34
CA GLU A 26 15.29 4.82 13.22
C GLU A 26 14.98 5.22 11.78
N ALA A 27 15.93 5.82 11.07
CA ALA A 27 15.81 6.09 9.64
C ALA A 27 15.54 4.81 8.83
N ALA A 28 16.26 3.72 9.12
CA ALA A 28 16.02 2.41 8.49
C ALA A 28 14.61 1.86 8.80
N ARG A 29 14.15 2.02 10.06
CA ARG A 29 12.80 1.62 10.47
C ARG A 29 11.72 2.38 9.69
N VAL A 30 11.85 3.71 9.60
CA VAL A 30 10.92 4.57 8.86
C VAL A 30 10.87 4.18 7.39
N VAL A 31 12.02 3.92 6.76
CA VAL A 31 12.07 3.48 5.36
C VAL A 31 11.31 2.16 5.19
N LEU A 32 11.54 1.18 6.07
CA LEU A 32 10.82 -0.09 6.02
C LEU A 32 9.32 0.08 6.26
N ASP A 33 8.91 0.91 7.21
CA ASP A 33 7.50 1.16 7.52
C ASP A 33 6.79 1.88 6.37
N VAL A 34 7.47 2.85 5.73
CA VAL A 34 6.97 3.53 4.53
C VAL A 34 6.86 2.54 3.38
N LEU A 35 7.90 1.76 3.10
CA LEU A 35 7.85 0.75 2.04
C LEU A 35 6.74 -0.26 2.30
N ALA A 36 6.61 -0.77 3.52
CA ALA A 36 5.53 -1.69 3.90
C ALA A 36 4.14 -1.07 3.74
N TYR A 37 4.00 0.23 4.04
CA TYR A 37 2.77 0.98 3.78
C TYR A 37 2.44 1.05 2.28
N PHE A 38 3.46 1.18 1.43
CA PHE A 38 3.33 1.22 -0.03
C PHE A 38 3.27 -0.17 -0.71
N ASP A 39 3.73 -1.22 -0.03
CA ASP A 39 3.78 -2.60 -0.55
C ASP A 39 2.41 -3.29 -0.52
N GLU A 40 1.40 -2.67 0.09
CA GLU A 40 0.03 -3.16 -0.03
C GLU A 40 -0.38 -3.11 -1.51
N THR A 41 -0.55 -4.29 -2.11
CA THR A 41 -1.00 -4.38 -3.48
C THR A 41 -2.39 -3.75 -3.62
N ALA A 42 -2.73 -3.27 -4.81
CA ALA A 42 -4.09 -2.76 -5.07
C ALA A 42 -5.16 -3.81 -4.75
N GLU A 43 -4.85 -5.09 -4.97
CA GLU A 43 -5.76 -6.18 -4.65
C GLU A 43 -5.95 -6.36 -3.14
N ASP A 44 -4.86 -6.35 -2.37
CA ASP A 44 -4.92 -6.51 -0.91
C ASP A 44 -5.65 -5.36 -0.24
N TYR A 45 -5.41 -4.13 -0.73
CA TYR A 45 -6.18 -2.96 -0.34
C TYR A 45 -7.68 -3.15 -0.61
N VAL A 46 -8.06 -3.57 -1.82
CA VAL A 46 -9.47 -3.80 -2.19
C VAL A 46 -10.11 -4.85 -1.28
N ARG A 47 -9.42 -5.96 -1.00
CA ARG A 47 -9.92 -7.05 -0.12
C ARG A 47 -10.07 -6.60 1.32
N ARG A 48 -9.09 -5.86 1.87
CA ARG A 48 -9.16 -5.34 3.24
C ARG A 48 -10.26 -4.29 3.36
N ARG A 49 -10.30 -3.32 2.44
CA ARG A 49 -11.26 -2.22 2.48
C ARG A 49 -12.69 -2.69 2.28
N HIS A 50 -12.91 -3.69 1.41
CA HIS A 50 -14.22 -4.32 1.25
C HIS A 50 -14.71 -4.93 2.56
N ARG A 51 -13.86 -5.71 3.26
CA ARG A 51 -14.20 -6.30 4.56
C ARG A 51 -14.52 -5.24 5.61
N GLU A 52 -13.74 -4.16 5.68
CA GLU A 52 -13.99 -3.05 6.61
C GLU A 52 -15.36 -2.41 6.36
N LEU A 53 -15.67 -2.04 5.12
CA LEU A 53 -16.93 -1.40 4.79
C LEU A 53 -18.13 -2.36 4.94
N GLN A 54 -17.94 -3.64 4.64
CA GLN A 54 -18.95 -4.67 4.89
C GLN A 54 -19.22 -4.83 6.40
N SER A 55 -18.19 -4.83 7.23
CA SER A 55 -18.33 -4.89 8.69
C SER A 55 -19.05 -3.65 9.27
N ALA A 56 -18.91 -2.50 8.59
CA ALA A 56 -19.65 -1.28 8.89
C ALA A 56 -21.10 -1.28 8.36
N GLY A 57 -21.56 -2.37 7.75
CA GLY A 57 -22.95 -2.55 7.29
C GLY A 57 -23.27 -1.99 5.91
N LEU A 58 -22.28 -1.57 5.12
CA LEU A 58 -22.52 -1.08 3.77
C LEU A 58 -22.93 -2.21 2.82
N ARG A 59 -23.80 -1.90 1.85
CA ARG A 59 -24.19 -2.84 0.80
C ARG A 59 -23.13 -2.89 -0.29
N ASN A 60 -22.93 -4.07 -0.89
CA ASN A 60 -21.91 -4.31 -1.92
C ASN A 60 -21.81 -3.26 -3.03
N PRO A 61 -22.90 -2.78 -3.65
CA PRO A 61 -22.80 -1.73 -4.68
C PRO A 61 -22.10 -0.47 -4.16
N ALA A 62 -22.51 0.01 -2.98
CA ALA A 62 -21.91 1.19 -2.35
C ALA A 62 -20.45 0.97 -1.93
N ILE A 63 -20.10 -0.26 -1.52
CA ILE A 63 -18.71 -0.62 -1.20
C ILE A 63 -17.83 -0.49 -2.44
N PHE A 64 -18.24 -1.07 -3.57
CA PHE A 64 -17.42 -1.05 -4.79
C PHE A 64 -17.30 0.35 -5.40
N GLU A 65 -18.36 1.14 -5.40
CA GLU A 65 -18.31 2.55 -5.80
C GLU A 65 -17.34 3.35 -4.94
N ARG A 66 -17.40 3.14 -3.62
CA ARG A 66 -16.50 3.82 -2.69
C ARG A 66 -15.04 3.41 -2.88
N ILE A 67 -14.77 2.11 -3.02
CA ILE A 67 -13.41 1.62 -3.29
C ILE A 67 -12.89 2.20 -4.61
N GLN A 68 -13.72 2.24 -5.67
CA GLN A 68 -13.32 2.82 -6.95
C GLN A 68 -12.94 4.30 -6.82
N ALA A 69 -13.67 5.07 -6.02
CA ALA A 69 -13.37 6.47 -5.74
C ALA A 69 -12.12 6.66 -4.85
N GLU A 70 -11.80 5.72 -3.96
CA GLU A 70 -10.64 5.79 -3.06
C GLU A 70 -9.32 5.41 -3.78
N LEU A 71 -9.37 4.55 -4.81
CA LEU A 71 -8.18 4.03 -5.52
C LEU A 71 -7.24 5.09 -6.13
N PRO A 72 -7.73 6.15 -6.80
CA PRO A 72 -6.86 7.19 -7.39
C PRO A 72 -6.05 7.97 -6.36
N TYR A 73 -6.49 7.99 -5.11
CA TYR A 73 -5.81 8.70 -4.02
C TYR A 73 -4.77 7.83 -3.29
N ARG A 74 -4.60 6.57 -3.71
CA ARG A 74 -3.54 5.73 -3.19
C ARG A 74 -2.19 6.26 -3.64
N ALA A 75 -1.24 6.16 -2.74
CA ALA A 75 0.07 6.75 -2.94
C ALA A 75 0.89 5.98 -4.01
N VAL A 76 0.55 4.71 -4.28
CA VAL A 76 0.77 4.06 -5.59
C VAL A 76 -0.60 3.74 -6.19
N ALA A 77 -1.08 4.66 -7.03
CA ALA A 77 -2.38 4.53 -7.69
C ALA A 77 -2.32 3.38 -8.71
N PRO A 78 -3.19 2.36 -8.61
CA PRO A 78 -3.31 1.36 -9.65
C PRO A 78 -3.88 1.98 -10.93
N PRO A 79 -3.74 1.31 -12.08
CA PRO A 79 -4.56 1.63 -13.24
C PRO A 79 -6.05 1.60 -12.87
N GLU A 80 -6.87 2.38 -13.58
CA GLU A 80 -8.31 2.43 -13.32
C GLU A 80 -8.94 1.03 -13.39
N LEU A 81 -9.50 0.60 -12.27
CA LEU A 81 -10.18 -0.68 -12.17
C LEU A 81 -11.68 -0.47 -12.36
N SER A 82 -12.26 -1.20 -13.30
CA SER A 82 -13.70 -1.29 -13.47
C SER A 82 -14.36 -2.03 -12.29
N LEU A 83 -15.64 -1.77 -12.06
CA LEU A 83 -16.44 -2.51 -11.06
C LEU A 83 -16.35 -4.03 -11.24
N ARG A 84 -16.25 -4.52 -12.48
CA ARG A 84 -16.08 -5.95 -12.78
C ARG A 84 -14.74 -6.48 -12.28
N GLN A 85 -13.66 -5.73 -12.48
CA GLN A 85 -12.33 -6.10 -11.98
C GLN A 85 -12.31 -6.09 -10.44
N LEU A 86 -12.90 -5.07 -9.80
CA LEU A 86 -13.00 -5.00 -8.35
C LEU A 86 -13.76 -6.19 -7.75
N ARG A 87 -14.89 -6.57 -8.37
CA ARG A 87 -15.64 -7.77 -7.96
C ARG A 87 -14.82 -9.05 -8.11
N ARG A 88 -14.01 -9.16 -9.17
CA ARG A 88 -13.14 -10.33 -9.37
C ARG A 88 -12.02 -10.40 -8.34
N ILE A 89 -11.48 -9.28 -7.88
CA ILE A 89 -10.46 -9.27 -6.82
C ILE A 89 -11.00 -9.80 -5.48
N VAL A 90 -12.28 -9.53 -5.20
CA VAL A 90 -12.93 -9.91 -3.93
C VAL A 90 -13.53 -11.33 -3.98
N TYR A 91 -14.13 -11.72 -5.10
CA TYR A 91 -14.89 -12.97 -5.22
C TYR A 91 -14.29 -14.01 -6.18
N GLY A 92 -13.34 -13.62 -7.03
CA GLY A 92 -12.68 -14.50 -8.00
C GLY A 92 -11.44 -15.13 -7.42
#